data_AF-A0A7Y9IWS0-F1
#
_entry.id   AF-A0A7Y9IWS0-F1
#
_cell.length_a   1.000
_cell.length_b   1.000
_cell.length_c   1.000
_cell.angle_alpha   90.00
_cell.angle_beta   90.00
_cell.angle_gamma   90.00
#
_symmetry.space_group_name_H-M   'P 1'
#
loop_
_entity.id
_entity.type
_entity.pdbx_description
1 polymer ?
#
loop_
_entity_poly.entity_id
_entity_poly.type
_entity_poly.pdbx_seq_one_letter_code
_entity_poly.pdbx_strand_id
1 'polypeptide(L)'
;MTFFRRVAYAVGLASACLIGTSQAADYPKPVKGEWVVNDFRFHTGQVLPALRLNYTTLGAPTGEPVLVLHGTAGSGARMLTPAFAGELFGPGQPLDASRHFIILPDALGAGDSSKPSDGMRMAFPKYNYDDMVQAQYRLVREHLGIRHLRVVIGNSMGGMQAWMWAQKYPDFMDVVVPMGPCRRPCPDATG
;
A
#
# COMPACT_ATOMS: atom_id res chain seq x y z
N MET A 1 22.80 -66.92 40.96
CA MET A 1 22.91 -66.45 39.55
C MET A 1 21.62 -66.86 38.89
N THR A 2 20.66 -66.02 38.52
CA THR A 2 20.76 -64.78 37.73
C THR A 2 19.42 -64.04 37.90
N PHE A 3 19.43 -62.81 38.42
CA PHE A 3 18.26 -61.92 38.49
C PHE A 3 18.67 -60.64 37.77
N PHE A 4 18.06 -60.31 36.63
CA PHE A 4 17.90 -58.94 36.12
C PHE A 4 17.15 -59.01 34.79
N ARG A 5 15.85 -58.68 34.81
CA ARG A 5 15.07 -58.38 33.60
C ARG A 5 14.77 -56.88 33.66
N ARG A 6 15.49 -56.12 32.84
CA ARG A 6 15.40 -54.65 32.75
C ARG A 6 14.04 -54.26 32.17
N VAL A 7 13.29 -53.46 32.93
CA VAL A 7 12.15 -52.68 32.44
C VAL A 7 12.72 -51.37 31.88
N ALA A 8 12.64 -51.17 30.57
CA ALA A 8 13.00 -49.91 29.94
C ALA A 8 11.78 -48.99 29.92
N TYR A 9 11.89 -47.86 30.62
CA TYR A 9 10.92 -46.77 30.61
C TYR A 9 10.96 -46.02 29.28
N ALA A 10 9.79 -45.81 28.69
CA ALA A 10 9.60 -44.97 27.51
C ALA A 10 9.81 -43.49 27.88
N VAL A 11 10.75 -42.82 27.21
CA VAL A 11 10.89 -41.36 27.25
C VAL A 11 10.20 -40.80 26.01
N GLY A 12 8.96 -40.36 26.18
CA GLY A 12 8.25 -39.58 25.16
C GLY A 12 8.74 -38.14 25.17
N LEU A 13 9.47 -37.72 24.13
CA LEU A 13 9.75 -36.31 23.87
C LEU A 13 8.47 -35.63 23.37
N ALA A 14 7.74 -34.97 24.26
CA ALA A 14 6.70 -34.04 23.87
C ALA A 14 7.35 -32.74 23.37
N SER A 15 7.49 -32.60 22.05
CA SER A 15 7.79 -31.31 21.43
C SER A 15 6.59 -30.40 21.61
N ALA A 16 6.67 -29.46 22.55
CA ALA A 16 5.71 -28.38 22.69
C ALA A 16 5.85 -27.46 21.46
N CYS A 17 4.95 -27.64 20.49
CA CYS A 17 4.79 -26.72 19.39
C CYS A 17 4.27 -25.40 19.98
N LEU A 18 5.16 -24.41 20.13
CA LEU A 18 4.78 -23.04 20.42
C LEU A 18 4.04 -22.52 19.19
N ILE A 19 2.72 -22.69 19.20
CA ILE A 19 1.82 -22.05 18.25
C ILE A 19 1.93 -20.55 18.56
N GLY A 20 2.74 -19.84 17.79
CA GLY A 20 2.77 -18.38 17.82
C GLY A 20 1.36 -17.88 17.53
N THR A 21 0.73 -17.27 18.52
CA THR A 21 -0.56 -16.61 18.35
C THR A 21 -0.39 -15.50 17.34
N SER A 22 -0.96 -15.64 16.15
CA SER A 22 -1.11 -14.51 15.24
C SER A 22 -2.04 -13.50 15.93
N GLN A 23 -1.50 -12.41 16.47
CA GLN A 23 -2.29 -11.29 16.94
C GLN A 23 -3.13 -10.82 15.75
N ALA A 24 -4.46 -10.93 15.86
CA ALA A 24 -5.34 -10.30 14.88
C ALA A 24 -5.02 -8.79 14.90
N ALA A 25 -4.97 -8.17 13.73
CA ALA A 25 -4.85 -6.73 13.64
C ALA A 25 -6.03 -6.08 14.37
N ASP A 26 -5.77 -5.24 15.37
CA ASP A 26 -6.82 -4.56 16.18
C ASP A 26 -7.49 -3.38 15.43
N TYR A 27 -7.35 -3.31 14.11
CA TYR A 27 -7.92 -2.25 13.27
C TYR A 27 -9.07 -2.76 12.36
N PRO A 28 -9.95 -1.87 11.84
CA PRO A 28 -11.07 -2.26 11.00
C PRO A 28 -10.66 -3.08 9.78
N LYS A 29 -11.52 -4.01 9.37
CA LYS A 29 -11.23 -4.92 8.25
C LYS A 29 -10.93 -4.15 6.95
N PRO A 30 -9.84 -4.47 6.23
CA PRO A 30 -9.55 -3.90 4.93
C PRO A 30 -10.66 -4.17 3.91
N VAL A 31 -11.03 -3.12 3.17
CA VAL A 31 -11.97 -3.20 2.04
C VAL A 31 -11.20 -2.95 0.75
N LYS A 32 -11.28 -3.88 -0.20
CA LYS A 32 -10.70 -3.69 -1.53
C LYS A 32 -11.67 -2.95 -2.44
N GLY A 33 -11.12 -2.08 -3.27
CA GLY A 33 -11.86 -1.37 -4.31
C GLY A 33 -11.08 -1.35 -5.61
N GLU A 34 -11.82 -1.27 -6.71
CA GLU A 34 -11.28 -1.15 -8.05
C GLU A 34 -12.02 -0.03 -8.77
N TRP A 35 -11.26 0.79 -9.50
CA TRP A 35 -11.82 1.83 -10.33
C TRP A 35 -11.16 1.85 -11.70
N VAL A 36 -11.96 1.97 -12.76
CA VAL A 36 -11.47 2.15 -14.12
C VAL A 36 -11.54 3.61 -14.49
N VAL A 37 -10.37 4.17 -14.76
CA VAL A 37 -10.18 5.53 -15.26
C VAL A 37 -10.24 5.50 -16.78
N ASN A 38 -11.23 6.18 -17.33
CA ASN A 38 -11.32 6.31 -18.79
C ASN A 38 -10.35 7.39 -19.30
N ASP A 39 -9.81 7.14 -20.49
CA ASP A 39 -8.96 8.06 -21.25
C ASP A 39 -7.82 8.68 -20.42
N PHE A 40 -7.05 7.82 -19.74
CA PHE A 40 -5.91 8.27 -18.96
C PHE A 40 -4.77 8.71 -19.88
N ARG A 41 -4.45 10.00 -19.85
CA ARG A 41 -3.35 10.61 -20.61
C ARG A 41 -2.07 10.57 -19.79
N PHE A 42 -1.04 9.95 -20.34
CA PHE A 42 0.31 9.89 -19.77
C PHE A 42 1.10 11.15 -20.13
N HIS A 43 2.21 11.40 -19.42
CA HIS A 43 3.13 12.50 -19.68
C HIS A 43 3.70 12.48 -21.12
N THR A 44 3.78 11.30 -21.74
CA THR A 44 4.19 11.12 -23.14
C THR A 44 3.16 11.57 -24.17
N GLY A 45 1.94 11.93 -23.73
CA GLY A 45 0.81 12.27 -24.59
C GLY A 45 -0.01 11.06 -25.05
N GLN A 46 0.49 9.83 -24.86
CA GLN A 46 -0.26 8.60 -25.10
C GLN A 46 -1.48 8.52 -24.17
N VAL A 47 -2.54 7.87 -24.65
CA VAL A 47 -3.80 7.70 -23.91
C VAL A 47 -4.10 6.22 -23.79
N LEU A 48 -4.37 5.76 -22.56
CA LEU A 48 -4.90 4.43 -22.32
C LEU A 48 -6.42 4.55 -22.12
N PRO A 49 -7.25 3.90 -22.96
CA PRO A 49 -8.71 4.04 -22.90
C PRO A 49 -9.32 3.61 -21.57
N ALA A 50 -8.75 2.59 -20.94
CA ALA A 50 -9.21 2.05 -19.67
C ALA A 50 -7.99 1.73 -18.79
N LEU A 51 -7.74 2.57 -17.79
CA LEU A 51 -6.71 2.36 -16.78
C LEU A 51 -7.36 1.84 -15.49
N ARG A 52 -7.04 0.62 -15.07
CA ARG A 52 -7.52 0.04 -13.83
C ARG A 52 -6.65 0.47 -12.66
N LEU A 53 -7.26 1.00 -11.61
CA LEU A 53 -6.63 1.34 -10.35
C LEU A 53 -7.25 0.51 -9.23
N ASN A 54 -6.43 -0.33 -8.61
CA ASN A 54 -6.82 -1.08 -7.42
C ASN A 54 -6.38 -0.32 -6.17
N TYR A 55 -7.17 -0.41 -5.10
CA TYR A 55 -6.84 0.20 -3.83
C TYR A 55 -7.46 -0.56 -2.66
N THR A 56 -6.94 -0.33 -1.47
CA THR A 56 -7.48 -0.87 -0.24
C THR A 56 -7.76 0.27 0.73
N THR A 57 -8.88 0.21 1.44
CA THR A 57 -9.26 1.21 2.45
C THR A 57 -9.43 0.59 3.83
N LEU A 58 -9.16 1.39 4.85
CA LEU A 58 -9.44 1.10 6.25
C LEU A 58 -10.22 2.26 6.87
N GLY A 59 -11.10 1.94 7.81
CA GLY A 59 -11.95 2.93 8.46
C GLY A 59 -13.18 3.33 7.62
N ALA A 60 -14.01 4.19 8.20
CA ALA A 60 -15.22 4.67 7.55
C ALA A 60 -14.91 5.83 6.59
N PRO A 61 -15.59 5.96 5.43
CA PRO A 61 -15.40 7.10 4.51
C PRO A 61 -15.69 8.48 5.12
N THR A 62 -16.35 8.53 6.28
CA THR A 62 -16.59 9.76 7.06
C THR A 62 -15.41 10.18 7.95
N GLY A 63 -14.38 9.34 8.09
CA GLY A 63 -13.17 9.64 8.84
C GLY A 63 -12.24 10.61 8.11
N GLU A 64 -11.21 11.10 8.82
CA GLU A 64 -10.21 12.00 8.22
C GLU A 64 -9.38 11.27 7.16
N PRO A 65 -9.40 11.70 5.88
CA PRO A 65 -8.81 10.91 4.81
C PRO A 65 -7.28 11.00 4.80
N VAL A 66 -6.62 9.84 4.80
CA VAL A 66 -5.16 9.70 4.81
C VAL A 66 -4.73 8.83 3.63
N LEU A 67 -3.78 9.33 2.85
CA LEU A 67 -3.22 8.61 1.70
C LEU A 67 -1.88 7.98 2.07
N VAL A 68 -1.76 6.66 1.91
CA VAL A 68 -0.55 5.88 2.25
C VAL A 68 0.03 5.24 0.99
N LEU A 69 1.26 5.63 0.62
CA LEU A 69 1.91 5.29 -0.64
C LEU A 69 3.05 4.27 -0.44
N HIS A 70 2.99 3.16 -1.19
CA HIS A 70 3.94 2.06 -1.08
C HIS A 70 5.28 2.29 -1.82
N GLY A 71 6.30 1.51 -1.48
CA GLY A 71 7.59 1.47 -2.18
C GLY A 71 7.57 0.65 -3.48
N THR A 72 8.67 0.64 -4.25
CA THR A 72 8.73 0.13 -5.64
C THR A 72 8.15 -1.29 -5.84
N ALA A 73 8.46 -2.23 -4.95
CA ALA A 73 8.00 -3.63 -5.05
C ALA A 73 6.72 -3.92 -4.23
N GLY A 74 5.99 -2.87 -3.85
CA GLY A 74 4.84 -2.94 -2.96
C GLY A 74 3.50 -2.95 -3.68
N SER A 75 2.46 -2.97 -2.86
CA SER A 75 1.07 -2.65 -3.19
C SER A 75 0.41 -2.15 -1.91
N GLY A 76 -0.76 -1.51 -1.99
CA GLY A 76 -1.48 -1.05 -0.81
C GLY A 76 -1.78 -2.19 0.15
N ALA A 77 -2.25 -3.32 -0.38
CA ALA A 77 -2.50 -4.53 0.42
C ALA A 77 -1.25 -5.11 1.09
N ARG A 78 -0.07 -4.98 0.45
CA ARG A 78 1.21 -5.46 1.03
C ARG A 78 1.72 -4.61 2.19
N MET A 79 1.10 -3.45 2.46
CA MET A 79 1.39 -2.63 3.64
C MET A 79 0.60 -3.06 4.87
N LEU A 80 -0.33 -4.01 4.74
CA LEU A 80 -1.17 -4.52 5.85
C LEU A 80 -0.46 -5.54 6.74
N THR A 81 0.87 -5.47 6.84
CA THR A 81 1.67 -6.38 7.68
C THR A 81 1.60 -5.96 9.15
N PRO A 82 1.78 -6.88 10.11
CA PRO A 82 1.85 -6.50 11.53
C PRO A 82 2.90 -5.43 11.81
N ALA A 83 4.07 -5.51 11.18
CA ALA A 83 5.16 -4.56 11.37
C ALA A 83 4.90 -3.14 10.84
N PHE A 84 3.90 -2.96 9.97
CA PHE A 84 3.55 -1.65 9.43
C PHE A 84 2.16 -1.23 9.87
N ALA A 85 1.12 -1.97 9.45
CA ALA A 85 -0.26 -1.66 9.79
C ALA A 85 -0.59 -1.91 11.26
N GLY A 86 0.03 -2.93 11.88
CA GLY A 86 -0.15 -3.24 13.30
C GLY A 86 0.43 -2.19 14.25
N GLU A 87 1.31 -1.32 13.76
CA GLU A 87 1.92 -0.22 14.53
C GLU A 87 1.33 1.16 14.19
N LEU A 88 0.53 1.25 13.12
CA LEU A 88 0.00 2.52 12.62
C LEU A 88 -1.51 2.65 12.68
N PHE A 89 -2.28 1.57 12.46
CA PHE A 89 -3.72 1.66 12.15
C PHE A 89 -4.66 1.27 13.29
N GLY A 90 -4.14 0.71 14.38
CA GLY A 90 -4.90 0.32 15.56
C GLY A 90 -5.40 1.49 16.41
N PRO A 91 -6.29 1.22 17.38
CA PRO A 91 -6.84 2.24 18.29
C PRO A 91 -5.73 2.99 19.04
N GLY A 92 -5.77 4.32 19.00
CA GLY A 92 -4.77 5.19 19.63
C GLY A 92 -3.41 5.28 18.93
N GLN A 93 -3.22 4.56 17.82
CA GLN A 93 -1.99 4.64 17.01
C GLN A 93 -1.97 5.89 16.11
N PRO A 94 -0.82 6.26 15.52
CA PRO A 94 -0.69 7.52 14.78
C PRO A 94 -1.69 7.71 13.64
N LEU A 95 -2.06 6.62 12.95
CA LEU A 95 -3.03 6.62 11.86
C LEU A 95 -4.22 5.72 12.23
N ASP A 96 -4.73 5.85 13.45
CA ASP A 96 -5.87 5.07 13.96
C ASP A 96 -7.05 5.05 12.98
N ALA A 97 -7.35 3.86 12.44
CA ALA A 97 -8.37 3.63 11.43
C ALA A 97 -9.81 3.69 12.00
N SER A 98 -9.99 3.84 13.31
CA SER A 98 -11.29 4.20 13.89
C SER A 98 -11.64 5.68 13.70
N ARG A 99 -10.64 6.52 13.42
CA ARG A 99 -10.78 7.98 13.25
C ARG A 99 -10.45 8.44 11.83
N HIS A 100 -9.52 7.76 11.17
CA HIS A 100 -9.06 8.11 9.83
C HIS A 100 -9.66 7.18 8.77
N PHE A 101 -9.88 7.73 7.59
CA PHE A 101 -10.17 6.96 6.39
C PHE A 101 -8.87 6.74 5.60
N ILE A 102 -8.25 5.57 5.78
CA ILE A 102 -6.93 5.28 5.23
C ILE A 102 -7.08 4.69 3.84
N ILE A 103 -6.36 5.23 2.88
CA ILE A 103 -6.42 4.86 1.47
C ILE A 103 -5.04 4.39 1.05
N LEU A 104 -4.96 3.13 0.64
CA LEU A 104 -3.74 2.47 0.19
C LEU A 104 -3.91 2.06 -1.28
N PRO A 105 -3.62 2.95 -2.25
CA PRO A 105 -3.71 2.61 -3.65
C PRO A 105 -2.54 1.72 -4.08
N ASP A 106 -2.80 0.85 -5.05
CA ASP A 106 -1.75 0.21 -5.83
C ASP A 106 -1.32 1.20 -6.91
N ALA A 107 -0.04 1.58 -6.92
CA ALA A 107 0.49 2.49 -7.92
C ALA A 107 0.34 1.90 -9.34
N LEU A 108 0.20 2.79 -10.33
CA LEU A 108 0.32 2.43 -11.74
C LEU A 108 1.59 1.59 -11.97
N GLY A 109 1.45 0.42 -12.60
CA GLY A 109 2.55 -0.52 -12.79
C GLY A 109 2.78 -1.52 -11.65
N ALA A 110 2.04 -1.44 -10.54
CA ALA A 110 2.21 -2.29 -9.36
C ALA A 110 0.89 -2.92 -8.88
N GLY A 111 0.99 -3.96 -8.07
CA GLY A 111 -0.15 -4.67 -7.49
C GLY A 111 -1.17 -5.14 -8.53
N ASP A 112 -2.45 -4.93 -8.22
CA ASP A 112 -3.56 -5.29 -9.09
C ASP A 112 -4.00 -4.12 -10.01
N SER A 113 -3.36 -2.95 -9.90
CA SER A 113 -3.50 -1.86 -10.88
C SER A 113 -2.93 -2.26 -12.25
N SER A 114 -3.33 -1.54 -13.29
CA SER A 114 -2.83 -1.72 -14.65
C SER A 114 -1.31 -1.64 -14.69
N LYS A 115 -0.70 -2.66 -15.30
CA LYS A 115 0.75 -2.80 -15.40
C LYS A 115 1.16 -3.44 -16.73
N PRO A 116 2.41 -3.25 -17.19
CA PRO A 116 2.88 -3.84 -18.44
C PRO A 116 2.69 -5.36 -18.52
N SER A 117 2.78 -6.08 -17.39
CA SER A 117 2.60 -7.53 -17.34
C SER A 117 1.16 -8.01 -17.54
N ASP A 118 0.16 -7.12 -17.57
CA ASP A 118 -1.25 -7.46 -17.82
C ASP A 118 -1.55 -7.76 -19.31
N GLY A 119 -0.54 -7.74 -20.19
CA GLY A 119 -0.65 -8.22 -21.58
C GLY A 119 -0.07 -7.26 -22.61
N MET A 120 -0.01 -5.96 -22.32
CA MET A 120 0.54 -4.97 -23.26
C MET A 120 2.07 -5.03 -23.37
N ARG A 121 2.77 -5.49 -22.32
CA ARG A 121 4.24 -5.57 -22.26
C ARG A 121 4.88 -4.26 -22.73
N MET A 122 5.67 -4.30 -23.81
CA MET A 122 6.35 -3.13 -24.38
C MET A 122 5.41 -2.11 -25.05
N ALA A 123 4.17 -2.49 -25.33
CA ALA A 123 3.15 -1.58 -25.86
C ALA A 123 2.45 -0.77 -24.75
N PHE A 124 2.70 -1.08 -23.47
CA PHE A 124 2.15 -0.28 -22.37
C PHE A 124 2.76 1.12 -22.42
N PRO A 125 1.98 2.19 -22.25
CA PRO A 125 2.51 3.54 -22.30
C PRO A 125 3.66 3.73 -21.30
N LYS A 126 4.74 4.37 -21.75
CA LYS A 126 5.82 4.72 -20.83
C LYS A 126 5.25 5.66 -19.76
N TYR A 127 5.43 5.28 -18.50
CA TYR A 127 4.94 6.03 -17.36
C TYR A 127 6.07 6.40 -16.41
N ASN A 128 5.89 7.50 -15.70
CA ASN A 128 6.81 7.96 -14.67
C ASN A 128 6.06 8.24 -13.35
N TYR A 129 6.73 8.88 -12.39
CA TYR A 129 6.09 9.23 -11.12
C TYR A 129 5.02 10.32 -11.25
N ASP A 130 5.07 11.18 -12.27
CA ASP A 130 4.01 12.15 -12.53
C ASP A 130 2.70 11.45 -12.85
N ASP A 131 2.74 10.42 -13.71
CA ASP A 131 1.56 9.64 -14.08
C ASP A 131 1.00 8.87 -12.88
N MET A 132 1.87 8.29 -12.05
CA MET A 132 1.45 7.60 -10.82
C MET A 132 0.71 8.56 -9.88
N VAL A 133 1.25 9.74 -9.64
CA VAL A 133 0.65 10.76 -8.76
C VAL A 133 -0.64 11.31 -9.36
N GLN A 134 -0.70 11.50 -10.68
CA GLN A 134 -1.93 11.89 -11.36
C GLN A 134 -3.01 10.81 -11.22
N ALA A 135 -2.66 9.54 -11.40
CA ALA A 135 -3.60 8.42 -11.21
C ALA A 135 -4.15 8.37 -9.78
N GLN A 136 -3.28 8.53 -8.77
CA GLN A 136 -3.67 8.61 -7.36
C GLN A 136 -4.59 9.82 -7.10
N TYR A 137 -4.26 10.99 -7.65
CA TYR A 137 -5.08 12.19 -7.50
C TYR A 137 -6.47 12.00 -8.08
N ARG A 138 -6.57 11.45 -9.29
CA ARG A 138 -7.86 11.14 -9.92
C ARG A 138 -8.65 10.13 -9.09
N LEU A 139 -8.01 9.10 -8.56
CA LEU A 139 -8.67 8.13 -7.67
C LEU A 139 -9.28 8.81 -6.44
N VAL A 140 -8.47 9.61 -5.73
CA VAL A 140 -8.91 10.29 -4.50
C VAL A 140 -10.00 11.30 -4.80
N ARG A 141 -9.83 12.11 -5.84
CA ARG A 141 -10.73 13.24 -6.14
C ARG A 141 -11.97 12.83 -6.92
N GLU A 142 -11.81 12.09 -8.02
CA GLU A 142 -12.90 11.78 -8.95
C GLU A 142 -13.71 10.57 -8.49
N HIS A 143 -13.04 9.54 -7.96
CA HIS A 143 -13.71 8.30 -7.58
C HIS A 143 -14.16 8.28 -6.12
N LEU A 144 -13.25 8.57 -5.18
CA LEU A 144 -13.57 8.58 -3.75
C LEU A 144 -14.26 9.87 -3.30
N GLY A 145 -14.32 10.89 -4.16
CA GLY A 145 -14.99 12.16 -3.89
C GLY A 145 -14.32 13.01 -2.81
N ILE A 146 -13.07 12.69 -2.44
CA ILE A 146 -12.33 13.38 -1.39
C ILE A 146 -11.85 14.72 -1.93
N ARG A 147 -12.06 15.77 -1.13
CA ARG A 147 -11.72 17.14 -1.52
C ARG A 147 -10.44 17.67 -0.91
N HIS A 148 -10.04 17.08 0.21
CA HIS A 148 -8.88 17.46 0.99
C HIS A 148 -8.39 16.25 1.77
N LEU A 149 -7.08 16.04 1.83
CA LEU A 149 -6.43 14.98 2.59
C LEU A 149 -5.85 15.53 3.89
N ARG A 150 -5.98 14.77 4.98
CA ARG A 150 -5.33 15.14 6.24
C ARG A 150 -3.82 14.92 6.15
N VAL A 151 -3.41 13.77 5.64
CA VAL A 151 -2.00 13.37 5.51
C VAL A 151 -1.78 12.64 4.19
N VAL A 152 -0.66 12.93 3.53
CA VAL A 152 -0.06 12.06 2.49
C VAL A 152 1.26 11.52 3.02
N ILE A 153 1.37 10.20 3.19
CA ILE A 153 2.56 9.53 3.71
C ILE A 153 3.05 8.47 2.72
N GLY A 154 4.36 8.33 2.55
CA GLY A 154 4.89 7.33 1.64
C GLY A 154 6.34 6.91 1.90
N ASN A 155 6.67 5.68 1.50
CA ASN A 155 8.00 5.06 1.68
C ASN A 155 8.74 4.91 0.34
N SER A 156 10.00 5.34 0.27
CA SER A 156 10.91 5.14 -0.86
C SER A 156 10.34 5.73 -2.15
N MET A 157 9.89 4.90 -3.10
CA MET A 157 9.08 5.36 -4.25
C MET A 157 7.87 6.17 -3.80
N GLY A 158 7.10 5.68 -2.83
CA GLY A 158 5.97 6.40 -2.24
C GLY A 158 6.40 7.69 -1.54
N GLY A 159 7.63 7.76 -1.02
CA GLY A 159 8.20 8.99 -0.44
C GLY A 159 8.47 10.06 -1.50
N MET A 160 8.96 9.66 -2.68
CA MET A 160 9.09 10.56 -3.83
C MET A 160 7.72 11.02 -4.33
N GLN A 161 6.75 10.11 -4.41
CA GLN A 161 5.37 10.47 -4.79
C GLN A 161 4.73 11.44 -3.79
N ALA A 162 4.94 11.25 -2.48
CA ALA A 162 4.46 12.17 -1.45
C ALA A 162 5.03 13.59 -1.64
N TRP A 163 6.33 13.72 -1.99
CA TRP A 163 6.91 15.01 -2.37
C TRP A 163 6.26 15.61 -3.62
N MET A 164 5.99 14.79 -4.63
CA MET A 164 5.34 15.26 -5.86
C MET A 164 3.88 15.68 -5.62
N TRP A 165 3.16 15.04 -4.70
CA TRP A 165 1.87 15.50 -4.19
C TRP A 165 1.98 16.92 -3.61
N ALA A 166 2.98 17.16 -2.75
CA ALA A 166 3.27 18.47 -2.17
C ALA A 166 3.48 19.56 -3.23
N GLN A 167 4.16 19.22 -4.33
CA GLN A 167 4.47 20.16 -5.40
C GLN A 167 3.29 20.41 -6.33
N LYS A 168 2.54 19.36 -6.69
CA LYS A 168 1.46 19.46 -7.69
C LYS A 168 0.14 19.92 -7.12
N TYR A 169 -0.16 19.53 -5.89
CA TYR A 169 -1.45 19.77 -5.23
C TYR A 169 -1.24 20.34 -3.82
N PRO A 170 -0.51 21.47 -3.68
CA PRO A 170 -0.10 21.99 -2.38
C PRO A 170 -1.28 22.27 -1.43
N ASP A 171 -2.43 22.69 -1.98
CA ASP A 171 -3.62 23.04 -1.19
C ASP A 171 -4.55 21.84 -0.94
N PHE A 172 -4.20 20.63 -1.41
CA PHE A 172 -5.06 19.45 -1.32
C PHE A 172 -4.79 18.61 -0.06
N MET A 173 -3.74 18.93 0.71
CA MET A 173 -3.47 18.25 1.97
C MET A 173 -2.89 19.15 3.05
N ASP A 174 -3.08 18.77 4.33
CA ASP A 174 -2.49 19.51 5.46
C ASP A 174 -1.03 19.13 5.72
N VAL A 175 -0.70 17.85 5.59
CA VAL A 175 0.60 17.30 5.99
C VAL A 175 1.12 16.32 4.95
N VAL A 176 2.43 16.38 4.68
CA VAL A 176 3.14 15.42 3.83
C VAL A 176 4.28 14.80 4.63
N VAL A 177 4.34 13.46 4.65
CA VAL A 177 5.36 12.69 5.35
C VAL A 177 6.11 11.79 4.35
N PRO A 178 7.18 12.31 3.72
CA PRO A 178 7.98 11.54 2.79
C PRO A 178 9.09 10.78 3.54
N MET A 179 9.03 9.44 3.51
CA MET A 179 9.98 8.56 4.21
C MET A 179 10.96 7.91 3.23
N GLY A 180 12.26 8.06 3.49
CA GLY A 180 13.32 7.53 2.64
C GLY A 180 13.29 7.97 1.16
N PRO A 181 12.86 9.20 0.78
CA PRO A 181 12.93 9.62 -0.61
C PRO A 181 14.40 9.83 -1.01
N CYS A 182 14.80 9.37 -2.19
CA CYS A 182 16.06 9.82 -2.78
C CYS A 182 15.89 11.28 -3.24
N ARG A 183 16.86 12.15 -2.91
CA ARG A 183 16.79 13.60 -3.18
C ARG A 183 16.78 13.96 -4.67
N ARG A 184 17.18 13.02 -5.54
CA ARG A 184 16.98 13.07 -6.99
C ARG A 184 16.16 11.85 -7.39
N PRO A 185 15.31 11.94 -8.44
CA PRO A 185 14.87 10.73 -9.12
C PRO A 185 16.13 9.92 -9.43
N CYS A 186 16.23 8.71 -8.88
CA CYS A 186 17.15 7.76 -9.49
C CYS A 186 16.75 7.70 -10.96
N PRO A 187 17.71 7.75 -11.91
CA PRO A 187 17.39 7.51 -13.30
C PRO A 187 16.51 6.27 -13.35
N ASP A 188 15.35 6.43 -13.95
CA ASP A 188 14.35 5.40 -14.11
C ASP A 188 15.02 4.12 -14.60
N ALA A 189 14.62 2.98 -14.06
CA ALA A 189 15.14 1.66 -14.44
C ALA A 189 14.74 1.24 -15.87
N THR A 190 14.45 2.21 -16.73
CA THR A 190 14.03 2.09 -18.12
C THR A 190 14.95 2.94 -18.99
N GLY A 191 16.20 2.48 -19.12
CA GLY A 191 17.00 2.77 -20.31
C GLY A 191 16.33 2.24 -21.58
#